data_AF-A0A821N121-F1
#
_entry.id   AF-A0A821N121-F1
#
_cell.length_a   1.000
_cell.length_b   1.000
_cell.length_c   1.000
_cell.angle_alpha   90.00
_cell.angle_beta   90.00
_cell.angle_gamma   90.00
#
_symmetry.space_group_name_H-M   'P 1'
#
loop_
_entity.id
_entity.type
_entity.pdbx_description
1 polymer ?
#
loop_
_entity_poly.entity_id
_entity_poly.type
_entity_poly.pdbx_seq_one_letter_code
_entity_poly.pdbx_strand_id
1 'polypeptide(L)' 'MLELERKNILPEHQAGFRPGKSTMYNILRLERYAQDRLRSARRHSAVILFDIKAAFDSVWHDGLIYKLNDLRLP' A
#
# COMPACT_ATOMS: atom_id res chain seq x y z
N MET A 1 -4.33 10.31 -9.83
CA MET A 1 -3.99 10.34 -8.38
C MET A 1 -5.00 11.17 -7.58
N LEU A 2 -5.17 12.46 -7.87
CA LEU A 2 -6.16 13.34 -7.21
C LEU A 2 -7.59 12.75 -7.18
N GLU A 3 -8.04 12.17 -8.29
CA GLU A 3 -9.36 11.51 -8.38
C GLU A 3 -9.50 10.30 -7.46
N LEU A 4 -8.42 9.53 -7.28
CA LEU A 4 -8.38 8.35 -6.40
C LEU A 4 -8.42 8.77 -4.92
N GLU A 5 -7.73 9.86 -4.58
CA GLU A 5 -7.77 10.47 -3.24
C GLU A 5 -9.17 11.01 -2.93
N ARG A 6 -9.79 11.75 -3.86
CA ARG A 6 -11.13 12.32 -3.69
C ARG A 6 -12.19 11.23 -3.44
N LYS A 7 -12.10 10.11 -4.16
CA LYS A 7 -13.01 8.98 -3.97
C LYS A 7 -12.63 8.08 -2.79
N ASN A 8 -11.49 8.33 -2.14
CA ASN A 8 -10.96 7.56 -1.01
C ASN A 8 -10.94 6.04 -1.25
N ILE A 9 -10.56 5.61 -2.46
CA ILE A 9 -10.57 4.18 -2.84
C ILE A 9 -9.23 3.48 -2.59
N LEU A 10 -8.16 4.26 -2.36
CA LEU A 10 -6.84 3.72 -2.05
C LEU A 10 -6.77 3.34 -0.56
N PRO A 11 -6.15 2.21 -0.21
CA PRO A 11 -5.93 1.84 1.18
C PRO A 11 -5.22 2.96 1.97
N GLU A 12 -5.61 3.13 3.23
CA GLU A 12 -5.03 4.16 4.11
C GLU A 12 -3.49 4.07 4.18
N HIS A 13 -2.98 2.84 4.24
CA HIS A 13 -1.55 2.57 4.39
C HIS A 13 -0.77 2.53 3.07
N GLN A 14 -1.43 2.70 1.92
CA GLN A 14 -0.70 2.91 0.67
C GLN A 14 -0.02 4.27 0.74
N ALA A 15 1.30 4.31 0.54
CA ALA A 15 2.10 5.54 0.51
C ALA A 15 2.71 5.83 -0.87
N GLY A 16 2.99 4.78 -1.65
CA GLY A 16 3.56 4.92 -3.00
C GLY A 16 2.60 5.63 -3.93
N PHE A 17 3.13 6.54 -4.75
CA PHE A 17 2.39 7.33 -5.73
C PHE A 17 1.16 8.03 -5.13
N ARG A 18 1.30 8.67 -3.96
CA ARG A 18 0.26 9.49 -3.34
C ARG A 18 0.81 10.85 -2.92
N PRO A 19 0.07 11.96 -3.11
CA PRO A 19 0.58 13.28 -2.77
C PRO A 19 0.71 13.40 -1.25
N GLY A 20 1.79 14.02 -0.79
CA GLY A 20 2.02 14.23 0.64
C GLY A 20 2.32 12.95 1.45
N LYS A 21 2.47 11.78 0.80
CA LYS A 21 2.96 10.55 1.43
C LYS A 21 4.32 10.17 0.89
N SER A 22 5.16 9.63 1.77
CA SER A 22 6.50 9.11 1.42
C SER A 22 6.71 7.73 2.01
N THR A 23 7.77 7.06 1.57
CA THR A 23 8.21 5.77 2.13
C THR A 23 8.48 5.84 3.63
N MET A 24 8.79 7.02 4.17
CA MET A 24 8.98 7.26 5.60
C MET A 24 7.75 6.86 6.43
N TYR A 25 6.54 7.06 5.91
CA TYR A 25 5.32 6.66 6.61
C TYR A 25 5.28 5.14 6.89
N ASN A 26 5.67 4.33 5.91
CA ASN A 26 5.71 2.88 6.05
C ASN A 26 6.83 2.43 7.01
N ILE A 27 8.00 3.08 6.95
CA ILE A 27 9.13 2.81 7.84
C ILE A 27 8.75 3.10 9.29
N LEU A 28 8.21 4.28 9.57
CA LEU A 28 7.78 4.69 10.91
C LEU A 28 6.71 3.73 11.46
N ARG A 29 5.78 3.28 10.61
CA ARG A 29 4.76 2.31 11.00
C ARG A 29 5.39 0.97 11.38
N LEU A 30 6.32 0.46 10.58
CA LEU A 30 7.02 -0.79 10.84
C LEU A 30 7.87 -0.70 12.13
N GLU A 31 8.57 0.41 12.33
CA GLU A 31 9.35 0.69 13.52
C GLU A 31 8.47 0.67 14.78
N ARG A 32 7.35 1.42 14.77
CA ARG A 32 6.39 1.42 15.89
C ARG A 32 5.86 0.03 16.19
N TYR A 33 5.46 -0.71 15.16
CA TYR A 33 5.04 -2.10 15.32
C TYR A 33 6.13 -2.96 15.98
N ALA A 34 7.38 -2.84 15.55
CA ALA A 34 8.50 -3.57 16.13
C ALA A 34 8.73 -3.18 17.61
N GLN A 35 8.71 -1.88 17.92
CA GLN A 35 8.87 -1.37 19.29
C GLN A 35 7.79 -1.89 20.24
N ASP A 36 6.53 -1.86 19.82
CA ASP A 36 5.40 -2.36 20.63
C ASP A 36 5.55 -3.85 20.93
N ARG A 37 6.01 -4.63 19.95
CA ARG A 37 6.24 -6.08 20.11
C ARG A 37 7.41 -6.38 21.04
N LEU A 38 8.50 -5.61 20.96
CA LEU A 38 9.63 -5.71 21.88
C LEU A 38 9.22 -5.41 23.33
N ARG A 39 8.34 -4.42 23.54
CA ARG A 39 7.86 -4.02 24.87
C ARG A 39 6.85 -4.99 25.48
N SER A 40 6.03 -5.66 24.67
CA SER A 40 4.89 -6.47 25.13
C SER A 40 5.22 -7.93 25.48
N ALA A 41 6.49 -8.30 25.64
CA ALA A 41 6.98 -9.66 25.92
C ALA A 41 6.48 -10.75 24.95
N ARG A 42 5.96 -10.37 23.78
CA ARG A 42 5.57 -11.31 22.72
C ARG A 42 6.83 -11.88 22.08
N ARG A 43 6.98 -13.20 22.16
CA ARG A 43 8.25 -13.88 21.85
C ARG A 43 8.59 -13.97 20.36
N HIS A 44 7.61 -13.82 19.47
CA HIS A 44 7.83 -13.97 18.02
C HIS A 44 7.06 -12.91 17.23
N SER A 45 7.76 -12.31 16.27
CA SER A 45 7.20 -11.41 15.26
C SER A 45 7.82 -11.78 13.92
N ALA A 46 7.01 -11.71 12.86
CA ALA A 46 7.46 -11.93 11.49
C ALA A 46 6.95 -10.78 10.62
N VAL A 47 7.69 -10.49 9.56
CA VAL A 47 7.34 -9.50 8.54
C VAL A 47 7.39 -10.20 7.19
N ILE A 48 6.34 -10.04 6.40
CA ILE A 48 6.29 -10.53 5.02
C ILE A 48 6.51 -9.34 4.11
N LEU A 49 7.61 -9.38 3.36
CA LEU A 49 7.96 -8.39 2.34
C LEU A 49 7.66 -9.02 0.98
N PHE A 50 6.76 -8.41 0.23
CA PHE A 50 6.35 -8.91 -1.08
C PHE A 50 6.75 -7.90 -2.15
N ASP A 51 7.35 -8.39 -3.23
CA ASP A 51 7.72 -7.62 -4.40
C ASP A 51 7.16 -8.28 -5.67
N ILE A 52 6.63 -7.45 -6.57
CA ILE A 52 6.03 -7.91 -7.83
C ILE A 52 7.03 -7.65 -8.95
N LYS A 53 7.53 -8.73 -9.55
CA LYS A 53 8.44 -8.65 -10.69
C LYS A 53 7.75 -7.94 -11.87
N ALA A 54 8.35 -6.85 -12.36
CA ALA A 54 7.88 -6.11 -13.52
C ALA A 54 6.38 -5.75 -13.43
N ALA A 55 5.97 -5.11 -12.33
CA ALA A 55 4.56 -4.86 -12.00
C ALA A 55 3.76 -4.12 -13.09
N PHE A 56 4.40 -3.24 -13.86
CA PHE A 56 3.76 -2.54 -14.98
C PHE A 56 3.62 -3.42 -16.21
N ASP A 57 4.60 -4.28 -16.50
CA ASP A 57 4.57 -5.17 -17.67
C ASP A 57 3.67 -6.39 -17.43
N SER A 58 3.56 -6.84 -16.18
CA SER A 58 2.81 -8.03 -15.77
C SER A 58 1.35 -7.77 -15.38
N VAL A 59 0.89 -6.52 -15.45
CA VAL A 59 -0.47 -6.17 -15.05
C VAL A 59 -1.50 -6.84 -15.97
N TRP A 60 -2.55 -7.40 -15.38
CA TRP A 60 -3.68 -7.93 -16.15
C TRP A 60 -4.52 -6.77 -16.69
N HIS A 61 -4.28 -6.40 -17.94
CA HIS A 61 -4.84 -5.21 -18.58
C HIS A 61 -6.38 -5.23 -18.61
N ASP A 62 -7.00 -6.36 -18.97
CA ASP A 62 -8.48 -6.46 -19.01
C ASP A 62 -9.09 -6.26 -17.62
N GLY A 63 -8.50 -6.88 -16.59
CA GLY A 63 -8.94 -6.72 -15.21
C GLY A 63 -8.73 -5.30 -14.67
N LEU A 64 -7.66 -4.64 -15.10
CA LEU A 64 -7.41 -3.24 -14.77
C LEU A 64 -8.47 -2.33 -15.40
N ILE A 65 -8.74 -2.48 -16.70
CA ILE A 65 -9.75 -1.70 -17.44
C ILE A 65 -11.14 -1.92 -16.83
N TYR A 66 -11.49 -3.17 -16.54
CA TYR A 66 -12.74 -3.51 -15.86
C TYR A 66 -12.88 -2.75 -14.53
N LYS A 67 -11.84 -2.77 -13.69
CA LYS A 67 -11.82 -2.04 -12.41
C LYS A 67 -11.95 -0.53 -12.59
N LEU A 68 -11.27 0.05 -13.58
CA LEU A 68 -11.37 1.50 -13.84
C LEU A 68 -12.80 1.88 -14.23
N ASN A 69 -13.44 1.10 -15.10
CA ASN A 69 -14.82 1.33 -15.51
C ASN A 69 -15.81 1.18 -14.35
N ASP A 70 -15.69 0.11 -13.56
CA ASP A 70 -16.52 -0.13 -12.38
C ASP A 70 -16.41 1.02 -11.35
N LEU A 71 -15.19 1.51 -11.12
CA LEU A 71 -14.91 2.64 -10.24
C LEU A 71 -15.23 4.01 -10.85
N ARG A 72 -15.71 4.05 -12.10
CA ARG A 72 -15.97 5.27 -12.89
C ARG A 72 -14.76 6.20 -12.94
N LEU A 73 -13.59 5.63 -13.13
CA LEU A 73 -12.34 6.33 -13.32
C LEU A 73 -12.07 6.45 -14.83
N PRO A 74 -11.45 7.56 -15.27
CA PRO A 74 -11.02 7.70 -16.66
C PRO A 74 -10.01 6.62 -17.06
#